data_AF-A0A920GEB1-F1
#
_entry.id   AF-A0A920GEB1-F1
#
_cell.length_a   1.000
_cell.length_b   1.000
_cell.length_c   1.000
_cell.angle_alpha   90.00
_cell.angle_beta   90.00
_cell.angle_gamma   90.00
#
_symmetry.space_group_name_H-M   'P 1'
#
loop_
_entity.id
_entity.type
_entity.pdbx_description
1 polymer ?
#
loop_
_entity_poly.entity_id
_entity_poly.type
_entity_poly.pdbx_seq_one_letter_code
_entity_poly.pdbx_strand_id
1 'polypeptide(L)'
;MMQALIISFISIFAMEITFVFYNSLLSSVAKPKQMGFVSGISWGFGYFGAIACLLLALFIFIQAKEPPFGLTWDNAGPVRATMILAAVWLFVFSIPAFIFISEKKTNIQKVNPIKRLINGFNIILNIPGLLRFMIARMLYTDGNCFFCFWGFGKVFFPKV
;
A
#
# COMPACT_ATOMS: atom_id res chain seq x y z
N MET A 1 -14.75 -6.19 19.22
CA MET A 1 -15.03 -6.41 17.79
C MET A 1 -15.29 -5.11 17.03
N MET A 2 -16.21 -4.24 17.48
CA MET A 2 -16.50 -2.95 16.83
C MET A 2 -15.29 -2.01 16.70
N GLN A 3 -14.46 -1.89 17.74
CA GLN A 3 -13.26 -1.04 17.72
C GLN A 3 -12.24 -1.47 16.66
N ALA A 4 -12.02 -2.79 16.50
CA ALA A 4 -11.09 -3.32 15.50
C ALA A 4 -11.57 -3.03 14.07
N LEU A 5 -12.89 -3.08 13.83
CA LEU A 5 -13.49 -2.72 12.54
C LEU A 5 -13.28 -1.24 12.20
N ILE A 6 -13.48 -0.35 13.17
CA ILE A 6 -13.29 1.09 12.96
C ILE A 6 -11.82 1.39 12.66
N ILE A 7 -10.88 0.81 13.42
CA ILE A 7 -9.44 1.02 13.21
C ILE A 7 -9.00 0.46 11.86
N SER A 8 -9.51 -0.72 11.46
CA SER A 8 -9.23 -1.31 10.16
C SER A 8 -9.78 -0.43 9.02
N PHE A 9 -11.00 0.07 9.15
CA PHE A 9 -11.60 0.99 8.17
C PHE A 9 -10.75 2.24 7.98
N ILE A 10 -10.33 2.89 9.08
CA ILE A 10 -9.46 4.07 9.02
C ILE A 10 -8.12 3.73 8.37
N SER A 11 -7.55 2.56 8.69
CA SER A 11 -6.26 2.12 8.12
C SER A 11 -6.36 1.91 6.61
N ILE A 12 -7.40 1.22 6.15
CA ILE A 12 -7.64 1.00 4.71
C ILE A 12 -7.90 2.33 4.00
N PHE A 13 -8.72 3.20 4.59
CA PHE A 13 -9.02 4.50 4.02
C PHE A 13 -7.76 5.38 3.90
N ALA A 14 -6.90 5.40 4.93
CA ALA A 14 -5.63 6.12 4.90
C ALA A 14 -4.67 5.53 3.84
N MET A 15 -4.65 4.21 3.68
CA MET A 15 -3.85 3.53 2.66
C MET A 15 -4.29 3.93 1.25
N GLU A 16 -5.60 3.93 0.97
CA GLU A 16 -6.14 4.35 -0.33
C GLU A 16 -5.80 5.82 -0.66
N ILE A 17 -5.93 6.71 0.33
CA ILE A 17 -5.53 8.11 0.16
C ILE A 17 -4.04 8.22 -0.16
N THR A 18 -3.21 7.45 0.55
CA THR A 18 -1.76 7.43 0.32
C THR A 18 -1.43 7.00 -1.11
N PHE A 19 -2.13 5.99 -1.66
CA PHE A 19 -1.95 5.59 -3.05
C PHE A 19 -2.33 6.70 -4.05
N VAL A 20 -3.36 7.48 -3.78
CA VAL A 20 -3.73 8.62 -4.64
C VAL A 20 -2.61 9.66 -4.67
N PHE A 21 -2.04 10.01 -3.51
CA PHE A 21 -0.91 10.94 -3.43
C PHE A 21 0.36 10.37 -4.04
N TYR A 22 0.66 9.10 -3.81
CA TYR A 22 1.82 8.43 -4.41
C TYR A 22 1.78 8.48 -5.94
N ASN A 23 0.63 8.15 -6.54
CA ASN A 23 0.45 8.16 -7.98
C ASN A 23 0.50 9.58 -8.57
N SER A 24 -0.03 10.58 -7.87
CA SER A 24 0.02 11.97 -8.33
C SER A 24 1.43 12.56 -8.22
N LEU A 25 2.17 12.24 -7.16
CA LEU A 25 3.53 12.72 -6.96
C LEU A 25 4.51 12.12 -7.98
N LEU A 26 4.30 10.86 -8.39
CA LEU A 26 5.11 10.22 -9.42
C LEU A 26 5.19 11.04 -10.72
N SER A 27 4.07 11.68 -11.10
CA SER A 27 4.02 12.55 -12.28
C SER A 27 4.84 13.84 -12.15
N SER A 28 5.11 14.27 -10.91
CA SER A 28 5.93 15.45 -10.62
C SER A 28 7.42 15.12 -10.49
N VAL A 29 7.76 13.88 -10.11
CA VAL A 29 9.15 13.44 -9.86
C VAL A 29 9.79 12.82 -11.11
N ALA A 30 9.03 12.09 -11.92
CA ALA A 30 9.55 11.38 -13.07
C ALA A 30 9.22 12.07 -14.40
N LYS A 31 10.19 12.15 -15.30
CA LYS A 31 9.93 12.53 -16.71
C LYS A 31 9.05 11.47 -17.37
N PRO A 32 8.15 11.82 -18.32
CA PRO A 32 7.24 10.86 -18.96
C PRO A 32 7.94 9.62 -19.54
N LYS A 33 9.15 9.79 -20.09
CA LYS A 33 9.96 8.70 -20.67
C LYS A 33 10.56 7.74 -19.64
N GLN A 34 10.71 8.16 -18.38
CA GLN A 34 11.36 7.40 -17.32
C GLN A 34 10.38 6.94 -16.23
N MET A 35 9.09 7.25 -16.37
CA MET A 35 8.07 6.99 -15.36
C MET A 35 7.97 5.50 -14.99
N GLY A 36 8.08 4.59 -15.97
CA GLY A 36 8.09 3.15 -15.72
C GLY A 36 9.31 2.66 -14.93
N PHE A 37 10.50 3.19 -15.24
CA PHE A 37 11.74 2.81 -14.56
C PHE A 37 11.76 3.29 -13.11
N VAL A 38 11.41 4.56 -12.88
CA VAL A 38 11.36 5.13 -11.53
C VAL A 38 10.33 4.40 -10.67
N SER A 39 9.13 4.14 -11.21
CA SER A 39 8.09 3.38 -10.50
C SER A 39 8.53 1.95 -10.17
N GLY A 40 9.21 1.28 -11.12
CA GLY A 40 9.75 -0.06 -10.92
C GLY A 40 10.82 -0.12 -9.81
N ILE A 41 11.72 0.86 -9.77
CA ILE A 41 12.71 0.98 -8.70
C ILE A 41 12.03 1.18 -7.35
N SER A 42 11.04 2.07 -7.26
CA SER A 42 10.28 2.30 -6.02
C SER A 42 9.62 1.03 -5.51
N TRP A 43 8.99 0.25 -6.41
CA TRP A 43 8.40 -1.05 -6.05
C TRP A 43 9.47 -2.06 -5.59
N GLY A 44 10.62 -2.12 -6.27
CA GLY A 44 11.74 -3.00 -5.88
C GLY A 44 12.29 -2.68 -4.50
N PHE A 45 12.54 -1.40 -4.19
CA PHE A 45 12.95 -0.97 -2.86
C PHE A 45 11.87 -1.23 -1.80
N GLY A 46 10.59 -1.12 -2.18
CA GLY A 46 9.47 -1.47 -1.31
C GLY A 46 9.50 -2.94 -0.90
N TYR A 47 9.66 -3.87 -1.86
CA TYR A 47 9.80 -5.29 -1.56
C TYR A 47 11.04 -5.60 -0.73
N PHE A 48 12.18 -4.99 -1.05
CA PHE A 48 13.40 -5.16 -0.26
C PHE A 48 13.21 -4.70 1.20
N GLY A 49 12.61 -3.53 1.40
CA GLY A 49 12.29 -3.00 2.72
C GLY A 49 11.31 -3.88 3.50
N ALA A 50 10.30 -4.45 2.82
CA ALA A 50 9.35 -5.38 3.42
C ALA A 50 10.03 -6.68 3.89
N ILE A 51 10.91 -7.26 3.06
CA ILE A 51 11.68 -8.46 3.42
C ILE A 51 12.62 -8.16 4.59
N ALA A 52 13.32 -7.02 4.56
CA ALA A 52 14.20 -6.61 5.67
C ALA A 52 13.43 -6.44 6.99
N CYS A 53 12.27 -5.77 6.96
CA CYS A 53 11.41 -5.62 8.12
C CYS A 53 10.90 -6.97 8.63
N LEU A 54 10.55 -7.90 7.73
CA LEU A 54 10.10 -9.23 8.09
C LEU A 54 11.21 -10.05 8.76
N LEU A 55 12.44 -9.99 8.24
CA LEU A 55 13.60 -10.65 8.84
C LEU A 55 13.89 -10.09 10.23
N LEU A 56 13.83 -8.76 10.41
CA LEU A 56 13.98 -8.13 11.73
C LEU A 56 12.89 -8.59 12.69
N ALA A 57 11.63 -8.62 12.25
CA ALA A 57 10.52 -9.13 13.06
C ALA A 57 10.75 -10.59 13.48
N LEU A 58 11.23 -11.41 12.54
CA LEU A 58 11.49 -12.84 12.75
C LEU A 58 12.60 -13.06 13.79
N PHE A 59 13.76 -12.43 13.62
CA PHE A 59 14.91 -12.66 14.52
C PHE A 59 14.75 -12.02 15.89
N ILE A 60 14.09 -10.86 15.97
CA ILE A 60 13.96 -10.10 17.22
C ILE A 60 12.80 -10.60 18.08
N PHE A 61 11.65 -10.94 17.48
CA PHE A 61 10.45 -11.26 18.25
C PHE A 61 10.05 -12.74 18.20
N ILE A 62 10.23 -13.40 17.06
CA ILE A 62 9.66 -14.75 16.85
C ILE A 62 10.67 -15.85 17.20
N GLN A 63 11.92 -15.76 16.72
CA GLN A 63 12.97 -16.76 16.97
C GLN A 63 13.85 -16.43 18.19
N ALA A 64 13.63 -15.30 18.85
CA ALA A 64 14.37 -14.97 20.06
C ALA A 64 13.99 -15.93 21.20
N LYS A 65 15.00 -16.59 21.78
CA LYS A 65 14.85 -17.54 22.91
C LYS A 65 14.16 -16.89 24.11
N GLU A 66 14.38 -15.58 24.29
CA GLU A 66 13.64 -14.70 25.17
C GLU A 66 13.24 -13.46 24.36
N PRO A 67 11.95 -13.25 24.05
CA PRO A 67 11.50 -12.05 23.37
C PRO A 67 11.87 -10.81 24.20
N PRO A 68 12.48 -9.78 23.60
CA PRO A 68 12.71 -8.52 24.29
C PRO A 68 11.36 -7.95 24.78
N PHE A 69 11.38 -7.27 25.93
CA PHE A 69 10.19 -6.76 26.65
C PHE A 69 9.41 -7.77 27.51
N GLY A 70 9.91 -8.99 27.74
CA GLY A 70 9.26 -9.96 28.65
C GLY A 70 7.90 -10.46 28.13
N LEU A 71 7.72 -10.44 26.81
CA LEU A 71 6.47 -10.80 26.15
C LEU A 71 6.27 -12.32 26.22
N THR A 72 5.22 -12.76 26.93
CA THR A 72 4.80 -14.15 26.97
C THR A 72 3.94 -14.51 25.76
N TRP A 73 4.05 -15.77 25.33
CA TRP A 73 3.27 -16.31 24.21
C TRP A 73 1.77 -16.44 24.51
N ASP A 74 1.39 -16.47 25.79
CA ASP A 74 -0.02 -16.62 26.25
C ASP A 74 -0.99 -15.59 25.66
N ASN A 75 -0.52 -14.39 25.32
CA ASN A 75 -1.38 -13.34 24.75
C ASN A 75 -0.96 -12.92 23.33
N ALA A 76 -0.22 -13.78 22.63
CA ALA A 76 0.41 -13.49 21.34
C ALA A 76 1.27 -12.21 21.38
N GLY A 77 1.96 -11.97 22.51
CA GLY A 77 2.79 -10.77 22.73
C GLY A 77 3.80 -10.50 21.62
N PRO A 78 4.59 -11.50 21.18
CA PRO A 78 5.53 -11.34 20.07
C PRO A 78 4.88 -10.90 18.76
N VAL A 79 3.67 -11.39 18.45
CA VAL A 79 2.92 -11.03 17.22
C VAL A 79 2.43 -9.59 17.26
N ARG A 80 2.04 -9.07 18.43
CA ARG A 80 1.65 -7.65 18.56
C ARG A 80 2.86 -6.73 18.44
N ALA A 81 4.01 -7.16 18.94
CA ALA A 81 5.25 -6.39 18.83
C ALA A 81 5.71 -6.22 17.37
N THR A 82 5.47 -7.21 16.50
CA THR A 82 5.76 -7.05 15.06
C THR A 82 4.90 -5.97 14.40
N MET A 83 3.64 -5.78 14.83
CA MET A 83 2.80 -4.69 14.34
C MET A 83 3.35 -3.32 14.75
N ILE A 84 3.86 -3.20 15.97
CA ILE A 84 4.52 -1.97 16.45
C ILE A 84 5.80 -1.72 15.66
N LEU A 85 6.61 -2.75 15.42
CA LEU A 85 7.81 -2.65 14.58
C LEU A 85 7.45 -2.14 13.19
N ALA A 86 6.42 -2.70 12.55
CA ALA A 86 5.97 -2.27 11.23
C ALA A 86 5.52 -0.79 11.22
N ALA A 87 4.82 -0.35 12.27
CA ALA A 87 4.41 1.05 12.41
C ALA A 87 5.62 1.99 12.56
N VAL A 88 6.60 1.63 13.40
CA VAL A 88 7.85 2.39 13.57
C VAL A 88 8.66 2.39 12.29
N TRP A 89 8.76 1.25 11.60
CA TRP A 89 9.44 1.12 10.32
C TRP A 89 8.84 2.08 9.29
N LEU A 90 7.52 2.04 9.10
CA LEU A 90 6.83 2.97 8.21
C LEU A 90 7.10 4.42 8.60
N PHE A 91 7.04 4.76 9.89
CA PHE A 91 7.27 6.12 10.37
C PHE A 91 8.68 6.61 10.04
N VAL A 92 9.71 5.83 10.37
CA VAL A 92 11.13 6.19 10.12
C VAL A 92 11.39 6.36 8.61
N PHE A 93 10.89 5.45 7.78
CA PHE A 93 11.11 5.52 6.33
C PHE A 93 10.22 6.57 5.63
N SER A 94 9.18 7.08 6.28
CA SER A 94 8.36 8.18 5.75
C SER A 94 8.97 9.55 6.04
N ILE A 95 9.80 9.70 7.08
CA ILE A 95 10.44 10.99 7.43
C ILE A 95 11.21 11.61 6.25
N PRO A 96 12.07 10.89 5.50
CA PRO A 96 12.76 11.44 4.35
C PRO A 96 11.79 12.00 3.30
N ALA A 97 10.65 11.34 3.08
CA ALA A 97 9.64 11.81 2.14
C ALA A 97 9.13 13.21 2.54
N PHE A 98 8.79 13.42 3.81
CA PHE A 98 8.31 14.71 4.30
C PHE A 98 9.36 15.83 4.26
N ILE A 99 10.64 15.50 4.43
CA ILE A 99 11.73 16.50 4.43
C ILE A 99 12.14 16.86 3.00
N PHE A 100 12.24 15.88 2.10
CA PHE A 100 12.80 16.08 0.76
C PHE A 100 11.76 16.45 -0.30
N ILE A 101 10.48 16.13 -0.10
CA ILE A 101 9.42 16.47 -1.05
C ILE A 101 8.87 17.86 -0.74
N SER A 102 9.37 18.86 -1.45
CA SER A 102 8.80 20.20 -1.43
C SER A 102 7.67 20.30 -2.45
N GLU A 103 6.43 20.42 -1.99
CA GLU A 103 5.29 20.72 -2.86
C GLU A 103 5.39 22.15 -3.40
N LYS A 104 5.34 22.30 -4.73
CA LYS A 104 5.16 23.60 -5.36
C LYS A 104 3.71 24.02 -5.16
N LYS A 105 3.47 25.25 -4.67
CA LYS A 105 2.13 25.84 -4.60
C LYS A 105 1.54 25.93 -6.02
N THR A 106 0.74 24.94 -6.39
CA THR A 106 -0.05 24.98 -7.62
C THR A 106 -1.26 25.88 -7.42
N ASN A 107 -1.53 26.74 -8.40
CA ASN A 107 -2.74 27.57 -8.41
C ASN A 107 -3.96 26.64 -8.45
N ILE A 108 -4.75 26.63 -7.38
CA ILE A 108 -5.92 25.74 -7.24
C ILE A 108 -6.98 26.24 -8.22
N GLN A 109 -6.95 25.72 -9.44
CA GLN A 109 -8.07 25.93 -10.37
C GLN A 109 -9.28 25.21 -9.79
N LYS A 110 -10.31 25.96 -9.39
CA LYS A 110 -11.62 25.41 -8.98
C LYS A 110 -12.28 24.74 -10.18
N VAL A 111 -11.91 23.48 -10.42
CA VAL A 111 -12.60 22.61 -11.36
C VAL A 111 -13.75 21.92 -10.64
N ASN A 112 -14.92 21.88 -11.28
CA ASN A 112 -16.07 21.15 -10.75
C ASN A 112 -15.77 19.64 -10.83
N PRO A 113 -15.64 18.91 -9.69
CA PRO A 113 -15.18 17.52 -9.67
C PRO A 113 -16.11 16.59 -10.45
N ILE A 114 -17.43 16.83 -10.37
CA ILE A 114 -18.44 16.04 -11.08
C ILE A 114 -18.26 16.18 -12.59
N LYS A 115 -18.03 17.41 -13.08
CA LYS A 115 -17.82 17.67 -14.52
C LYS A 115 -16.54 16.98 -15.03
N ARG A 116 -15.50 16.92 -14.20
CA ARG A 116 -14.24 16.24 -14.55
C ARG A 116 -14.41 14.71 -14.61
N LEU A 117 -15.20 14.13 -13.71
CA LEU A 117 -15.56 12.72 -13.73
C LEU A 117 -16.36 12.36 -14.99
N ILE A 118 -17.42 13.12 -15.29
CA ILE A 118 -18.27 12.88 -16.47
C ILE A 118 -17.46 13.01 -17.76
N ASN A 119 -16.61 14.04 -17.87
CA ASN A 119 -15.73 14.21 -19.03
C ASN A 119 -14.74 13.04 -19.16
N GLY A 120 -14.19 12.54 -18.04
CA GLY A 120 -13.32 11.36 -18.04
C GLY A 120 -14.03 10.11 -18.56
N PHE A 121 -15.27 9.87 -18.12
CA PHE A 121 -16.11 8.78 -18.63
C PHE A 121 -16.38 8.89 -20.13
N ASN A 122 -16.70 10.09 -20.62
CA ASN A 122 -16.91 10.31 -22.06
C ASN A 122 -15.63 10.06 -22.87
N ILE A 123 -14.45 10.43 -22.36
CA ILE A 123 -13.17 10.15 -23.00
C ILE A 123 -12.92 8.63 -23.09
N ILE A 124 -13.22 7.89 -22.02
CA ILE A 124 -13.05 6.43 -21.99
C ILE A 124 -13.91 5.74 -23.06
N LEU A 125 -15.14 6.21 -23.25
CA LEU A 125 -16.07 5.65 -24.23
C LEU A 125 -15.72 6.05 -25.67
N ASN A 126 -15.15 7.23 -25.87
CA ASN A 126 -14.81 7.74 -27.21
C ASN A 126 -13.52 7.12 -27.78
N ILE A 127 -12.60 6.62 -26.94
CA ILE A 127 -11.35 6.01 -27.41
C ILE A 127 -11.59 4.52 -27.73
N PRO A 128 -11.40 4.09 -29.00
CA PRO A 128 -11.63 2.70 -29.38
C PRO A 128 -10.66 1.77 -28.65
N GLY A 129 -11.20 0.75 -27.97
CA GLY A 129 -10.42 -0.27 -27.26
C GLY A 129 -10.05 0.07 -25.81
N LEU A 130 -10.18 1.33 -25.37
CA LEU A 130 -9.85 1.71 -23.99
C LEU A 130 -10.78 1.08 -22.97
N LEU A 131 -12.09 1.01 -23.25
CA LEU A 131 -13.06 0.33 -22.38
C LEU A 131 -12.72 -1.16 -22.21
N ARG A 132 -12.37 -1.85 -23.31
CA ARG A 132 -11.98 -3.27 -23.28
C ARG A 132 -10.71 -3.49 -22.48
N PHE A 133 -9.72 -2.61 -22.65
CA PHE A 133 -8.51 -2.62 -21.83
C PHE A 133 -8.80 -2.41 -20.34
N MET A 134 -9.70 -1.47 -19.99
CA MET A 134 -10.08 -1.23 -18.61
C MET A 134 -10.78 -2.44 -17.98
N ILE A 135 -11.73 -3.06 -18.70
CA ILE A 135 -12.42 -4.28 -18.22
C ILE A 135 -11.41 -5.42 -18.02
N ALA A 136 -10.51 -5.64 -18.99
CA ALA A 136 -9.46 -6.65 -18.87
C ALA A 136 -8.55 -6.37 -17.66
N ARG A 137 -8.16 -5.11 -17.44
CA ARG A 137 -7.32 -4.72 -16.29
C ARG A 137 -8.04 -4.90 -14.95
N MET A 138 -9.34 -4.60 -14.87
CA MET A 138 -10.14 -4.84 -13.67
C MET A 138 -10.18 -6.33 -13.36
N LEU A 139 -10.55 -7.17 -14.33
CA LEU A 139 -10.57 -8.63 -14.16
C LEU A 139 -9.20 -9.20 -13.76
N TYR A 140 -8.11 -8.69 -14.35
CA TYR A 140 -6.75 -9.12 -14.01
C TYR A 140 -6.37 -8.73 -12.57
N THR A 141 -6.65 -7.49 -12.18
CA THR A 141 -6.28 -6.97 -10.85
C THR A 141 -7.10 -7.65 -9.74
N ASP A 142 -8.41 -7.78 -9.95
CA ASP A 142 -9.33 -8.45 -9.02
C ASP A 142 -9.03 -9.96 -8.96
N GLY A 143 -8.71 -10.56 -10.10
CA GLY A 143 -8.30 -11.98 -10.18
C GLY A 143 -7.04 -12.27 -9.38
N ASN A 144 -6.04 -11.38 -9.42
CA ASN A 144 -4.84 -11.51 -8.60
C ASN A 144 -5.15 -11.44 -7.09
N CYS A 145 -6.04 -10.52 -6.68
CA CYS A 145 -6.49 -10.45 -5.30
C CYS A 145 -7.15 -11.76 -4.87
N PHE A 146 -8.09 -12.29 -5.67
CA PHE A 146 -8.74 -13.56 -5.39
C PHE A 146 -7.74 -14.71 -5.23
N PHE A 147 -6.74 -14.79 -6.12
CA PHE A 147 -5.71 -15.82 -6.04
C PHE A 147 -4.84 -15.69 -4.79
N CYS A 148 -4.40 -14.48 -4.45
CA CYS A 148 -3.64 -14.22 -3.22
C CYS A 148 -4.44 -14.62 -1.98
N PHE A 149 -5.70 -14.20 -1.86
CA PHE A 149 -6.54 -14.55 -0.71
C PHE A 149 -6.83 -16.05 -0.61
N TRP A 150 -7.05 -16.73 -1.74
CA TRP A 150 -7.26 -18.19 -1.76
C TRP A 150 -5.99 -18.95 -1.38
N GLY A 151 -4.82 -18.48 -1.83
CA GLY A 151 -3.51 -19.05 -1.45
C GLY A 151 -3.22 -18.90 0.04
N PHE A 152 -3.38 -17.69 0.59
CA PHE A 152 -3.16 -17.45 2.02
C PHE A 152 -4.18 -18.15 2.92
N GLY A 153 -5.44 -18.25 2.50
CA GLY A 153 -6.47 -18.98 3.24
C GLY A 153 -6.11 -20.45 3.51
N LYS A 154 -5.43 -21.12 2.57
CA LYS A 154 -4.95 -22.50 2.79
C LYS A 154 -3.74 -22.61 3.73
N VAL A 155 -2.94 -21.55 3.85
CA VAL A 155 -1.74 -21.52 4.70
C VAL A 155 -2.11 -21.23 6.17
N PHE A 156 -3.11 -20.38 6.40
CA PHE A 156 -3.55 -20.00 7.75
C PHE A 156 -4.65 -20.91 8.33
N PHE A 157 -5.35 -21.67 7.49
CA PHE A 157 -6.29 -22.72 7.92
C PHE A 157 -5.77 -24.09 7.46
N PRO A 158 -4.78 -24.68 8.16
CA PRO A 158 -4.52 -26.10 7.99
C PRO A 158 -5.80 -26.82 8.38
N LYS A 159 -6.30 -27.64 7.45
CA LYS A 159 -7.52 -28.45 7.57
C LYS A 159 -7.73 -28.95 9.00
N VAL A 160 -8.82 -28.52 9.63
CA VAL A 160 -9.52 -29.35 10.62
C VAL A 160 -10.35 -30.36 9.84
#